data_AF-A0A834XMY3-F1
#
_entry.id   AF-A0A834XMY3-F1
#
_cell.length_a   1.000
_cell.length_b   1.000
_cell.length_c   1.000
_cell.angle_alpha   90.00
_cell.angle_beta   90.00
_cell.angle_gamma   90.00
#
_symmetry.space_group_name_H-M   'P 1'
#
loop_
_entity.id
_entity.type
_entity.pdbx_description
1 polymer ?
#
loop_
_entity_poly.entity_id
_entity_poly.type
_entity_poly.pdbx_seq_one_letter_code
_entity_poly.pdbx_strand_id
1 'polypeptide(L)'
;MADKEEDNVQVEVTTEEINKVPEVEVEQESQDKPSTEVNEEQQIVVKDKTKIDILLKATANAPIMKKKKWAVGHDQHIGWISEFIKKYLKLEANERLFLYINQTFAPAPDQTVKNLYDCYGSDGKLIIHYCKSQAWG
;
A
#
# COMPACT_ATOMS: atom_id res chain seq x y z
N MET A 1 27.91 40.96 50.99
CA MET A 1 27.38 39.76 50.33
C MET A 1 26.68 40.24 49.07
N ALA A 2 27.39 40.28 47.95
CA ALA A 2 27.49 39.17 47.00
C ALA A 2 26.20 39.04 46.16
N ASP A 3 26.14 39.94 45.18
CA ASP A 3 25.83 39.74 43.76
C ASP A 3 25.33 38.36 43.31
N LYS A 4 24.25 38.38 42.51
CA LYS A 4 23.95 37.56 41.31
C LYS A 4 22.44 37.58 41.06
N GLU A 5 21.92 37.67 39.85
CA GLU A 5 22.45 37.91 38.51
C GLU A 5 21.19 38.25 37.69
N GLU A 6 21.29 39.27 36.84
CA GLU A 6 20.29 39.61 35.83
C GLU A 6 20.28 38.52 34.76
N ASP A 7 19.14 38.27 34.09
CA ASP A 7 19.05 38.55 32.65
C ASP A 7 17.61 38.40 32.14
N ASN A 8 17.24 39.39 31.36
CA ASN A 8 16.03 39.55 30.60
C ASN A 8 16.41 39.34 29.13
N VAL A 9 15.91 38.29 28.48
CA VAL A 9 15.90 38.26 27.00
C VAL A 9 14.61 37.63 26.48
N GLN A 10 13.89 38.49 25.76
CA GLN A 10 12.84 38.22 24.79
C GLN A 10 13.40 37.39 23.63
N VAL A 11 12.63 36.45 23.09
CA VAL A 11 12.82 36.05 21.69
C VAL A 11 11.46 35.84 21.01
N GLU A 12 11.07 36.82 20.21
CA GLU A 12 10.17 36.67 19.07
C GLU A 12 11.00 36.08 17.91
N VAL A 13 10.50 35.02 17.23
CA VAL A 13 10.98 34.64 15.89
C VAL A 13 9.79 34.36 14.98
N THR A 14 9.43 35.43 14.28
CA THR A 14 9.17 35.56 12.83
C THR A 14 9.07 34.28 11.98
N THR A 15 8.00 34.26 11.20
CA THR A 15 7.80 33.53 9.94
C THR A 15 8.98 33.65 8.97
N GLU A 16 9.55 32.52 8.53
CA GLU A 16 10.21 32.45 7.22
C GLU A 16 9.85 31.13 6.50
N GLU A 17 9.27 31.30 5.32
CA GLU A 17 9.26 30.31 4.25
C GLU A 17 10.68 29.87 3.92
N ILE A 18 10.88 28.57 3.74
CA ILE A 18 11.97 28.05 2.94
C ILE A 18 11.46 26.88 2.12
N ASN A 19 11.07 27.21 0.89
CA ASN A 19 11.13 26.31 -0.25
C ASN A 19 12.50 25.63 -0.29
N LYS A 20 12.53 24.30 -0.13
CA LYS A 20 13.61 23.50 -0.68
C LYS A 20 13.12 22.10 -1.02
N VAL A 21 12.72 21.96 -2.27
CA VAL A 21 12.86 20.70 -3.01
C VAL A 21 14.30 20.19 -2.87
N PRO A 22 14.49 18.89 -2.65
CA PRO A 22 15.61 18.19 -3.26
C PRO A 22 15.03 17.19 -4.25
N GLU A 23 15.17 17.58 -5.51
CA GLU A 23 15.46 16.67 -6.61
C GLU A 23 16.58 15.73 -6.17
N VAL A 24 16.25 14.45 -6.00
CA VAL A 24 17.22 13.35 -6.09
C VAL A 24 16.75 12.43 -7.20
N GLU A 25 17.14 12.85 -8.39
CA GLU A 25 17.41 12.01 -9.54
C GLU A 25 18.24 10.79 -9.08
N VAL A 26 17.66 9.59 -9.19
CA VAL A 26 18.42 8.35 -9.33
C VAL A 26 17.85 7.65 -10.54
N GLU A 27 18.39 8.04 -11.68
CA GLU A 27 18.31 7.27 -12.91
C GLU A 27 19.24 6.04 -12.82
N GLN A 28 18.95 5.08 -13.72
CA GLN A 28 19.84 4.05 -14.28
C GLN A 28 20.11 2.79 -13.42
N GLU A 29 20.00 1.55 -13.91
CA GLU A 29 19.62 1.03 -15.23
C GLU A 29 19.45 -0.51 -15.12
N SER A 30 18.44 -1.03 -15.83
CA SER A 30 18.35 -2.31 -16.55
C SER A 30 18.96 -3.63 -16.02
N GLN A 31 18.15 -4.69 -16.01
CA GLN A 31 18.17 -5.67 -17.12
C GLN A 31 16.97 -6.63 -17.09
N ASP A 32 16.15 -6.46 -18.13
CA ASP A 32 15.48 -7.46 -18.99
C ASP A 32 15.48 -8.93 -18.52
N LYS A 33 14.28 -9.51 -18.37
CA LYS A 33 13.94 -10.75 -19.10
C LYS A 33 12.49 -10.75 -19.59
N PRO A 34 12.25 -11.18 -20.84
CA PRO A 34 10.98 -11.09 -21.53
C PRO A 34 10.16 -12.38 -21.38
N SER A 35 8.96 -12.34 -21.95
CA SER A 35 7.99 -13.43 -22.13
C SER A 35 7.11 -13.68 -20.88
N THR A 36 5.79 -13.67 -20.98
CA THR A 36 4.99 -14.07 -22.14
C THR A 36 3.69 -13.27 -22.16
N GLU A 37 3.42 -12.71 -23.33
CA GLU A 37 2.10 -12.42 -23.84
C GLU A 37 1.17 -13.61 -23.54
N VAL A 38 0.16 -13.38 -22.71
CA VAL A 38 -1.14 -14.03 -22.88
C VAL A 38 -2.17 -12.91 -22.93
N ASN A 39 -2.30 -12.39 -24.15
CA ASN A 39 -3.59 -12.01 -24.68
C ASN A 39 -4.53 -13.20 -24.43
N GLU A 40 -5.59 -13.01 -23.65
CA GLU A 40 -6.92 -13.34 -24.15
C GLU A 40 -7.98 -12.96 -23.13
N GLU A 41 -8.86 -12.13 -23.67
CA GLU A 41 -10.26 -11.99 -23.37
C GLU A 41 -10.62 -11.16 -22.13
N GLN A 42 -11.04 -9.94 -22.49
CA GLN A 42 -12.16 -9.23 -21.90
C GLN A 42 -13.34 -10.19 -21.67
N GLN A 43 -13.26 -11.02 -20.65
CA GLN A 43 -14.42 -11.63 -20.07
C GLN A 43 -15.06 -10.56 -19.19
N ILE A 44 -15.89 -9.72 -19.81
CA ILE A 44 -17.07 -9.14 -19.17
C ILE A 44 -18.03 -10.31 -18.92
N VAL A 45 -17.57 -11.33 -18.19
CA VAL A 45 -18.47 -12.27 -17.56
C VAL A 45 -19.15 -11.44 -16.50
N VAL A 46 -20.47 -11.39 -16.59
CA VAL A 46 -21.37 -10.98 -15.51
C VAL A 46 -21.16 -11.98 -14.38
N LYS A 47 -19.97 -11.94 -13.76
CA LYS A 47 -19.61 -12.71 -12.59
C LYS A 47 -20.48 -12.16 -11.50
N ASP A 48 -21.16 -13.09 -10.85
CA ASP A 48 -22.05 -12.90 -9.72
C ASP A 48 -21.72 -11.60 -8.98
N LYS A 49 -22.68 -10.66 -8.88
CA LYS A 49 -22.55 -9.36 -8.18
C LYS A 49 -22.07 -9.49 -6.71
N THR A 50 -21.85 -10.71 -6.27
CA THR A 50 -21.38 -11.14 -4.97
C THR A 50 -19.86 -11.29 -4.87
N LYS A 51 -19.11 -11.39 -5.99
CA LYS A 51 -17.65 -11.59 -5.98
C LYS A 51 -16.92 -10.48 -6.72
N ILE A 52 -15.81 -10.06 -6.15
CA ILE A 52 -14.93 -9.00 -6.64
C ILE A 52 -13.56 -9.61 -6.92
N ASP A 53 -13.03 -9.34 -8.10
CA ASP A 53 -11.67 -9.72 -8.46
C ASP A 53 -10.67 -8.76 -7.79
N ILE A 54 -9.79 -9.30 -6.95
CA ILE A 54 -8.69 -8.59 -6.32
C ILE A 54 -7.35 -9.07 -6.88
N LEU A 55 -6.41 -8.15 -7.02
CA LEU A 55 -5.06 -8.38 -7.49
C LEU A 55 -4.07 -8.06 -6.37
N LEU A 56 -3.51 -9.09 -5.76
CA LEU A 56 -2.50 -9.00 -4.72
C LEU A 56 -1.11 -8.89 -5.37
N LYS A 57 -0.42 -7.78 -5.13
CA LYS A 57 0.95 -7.53 -5.60
C LYS A 57 1.90 -7.46 -4.42
N ALA A 58 2.98 -8.24 -4.47
CA ALA A 58 4.08 -8.05 -3.53
C ALA A 58 4.78 -6.74 -3.83
N THR A 59 5.25 -6.06 -2.80
CA THR A 59 6.11 -4.89 -2.93
C THR A 59 7.29 -5.02 -1.97
N ALA A 60 8.44 -4.49 -2.39
CA ALA A 60 9.70 -4.52 -1.66
C ALA A 60 10.12 -5.97 -1.34
N ASN A 61 10.52 -6.23 -0.09
CA ASN A 61 11.05 -7.51 0.35
C ASN A 61 9.96 -8.56 0.68
N ALA A 62 8.71 -8.34 0.26
CA ALA A 62 7.63 -9.31 0.49
C ALA A 62 7.66 -10.45 -0.54
N PRO A 63 7.45 -11.72 -0.14
CA PRO A 63 7.44 -12.84 -1.08
C PRO A 63 6.32 -12.70 -2.13
N ILE A 64 6.61 -13.01 -3.39
CA ILE A 64 5.62 -12.94 -4.48
C ILE A 64 4.72 -14.18 -4.43
N MET A 65 3.40 -13.97 -4.37
CA MET A 65 2.44 -15.06 -4.49
C MET A 65 2.43 -15.64 -5.91
N LYS A 66 2.42 -16.98 -6.00
CA LYS A 66 2.22 -17.70 -7.27
C LYS A 66 0.90 -17.33 -7.94
N LYS A 67 -0.15 -17.06 -7.15
CA LYS A 67 -1.46 -16.60 -7.64
C LYS A 67 -1.72 -15.18 -7.14
N LYS A 68 -1.62 -14.22 -8.06
CA LYS A 68 -1.87 -12.79 -7.78
C LYS A 68 -3.35 -12.40 -7.86
N LYS A 69 -4.14 -13.09 -8.68
CA LYS A 69 -5.57 -12.78 -8.90
C LYS A 69 -6.44 -13.71 -8.05
N TRP A 70 -7.30 -13.11 -7.23
CA TRP A 70 -8.23 -13.80 -6.34
C TRP A 70 -9.63 -13.24 -6.53
N ALA A 71 -10.65 -14.09 -6.49
CA ALA A 71 -12.04 -13.65 -6.47
C ALA A 71 -12.54 -13.79 -5.03
N VAL A 72 -12.87 -12.65 -4.41
CA VAL A 72 -13.26 -12.56 -3.01
C VAL A 72 -14.69 -12.06 -2.91
N GLY A 73 -15.45 -12.56 -1.94
CA GLY A 73 -16.82 -12.09 -1.71
C GLY A 73 -16.84 -10.60 -1.37
N HIS A 74 -17.87 -9.88 -1.82
CA HIS A 74 -18.01 -8.45 -1.56
C HIS A 74 -18.13 -8.09 -0.08
N ASP A 75 -18.45 -9.07 0.76
CA ASP A 75 -18.69 -8.93 2.21
C ASP A 75 -17.40 -9.14 3.02
N GLN A 76 -16.32 -9.57 2.37
CA GLN A 76 -15.06 -9.82 3.05
C GLN A 76 -14.40 -8.50 3.46
N HIS A 77 -13.72 -8.52 4.59
CA HIS A 77 -13.00 -7.38 5.13
C HIS A 77 -11.50 -7.43 4.77
N ILE A 78 -10.85 -6.27 4.76
CA ILE A 78 -9.40 -6.18 4.56
C ILE A 78 -8.62 -6.92 5.63
N GLY A 79 -9.08 -6.91 6.88
CA GLY A 79 -8.44 -7.65 7.97
C GLY A 79 -8.32 -9.14 7.65
N TRP A 80 -9.38 -9.74 7.09
CA TRP A 80 -9.37 -11.12 6.66
C TRP A 80 -8.35 -11.36 5.52
N ILE A 81 -8.25 -10.43 4.57
CA ILE A 81 -7.26 -10.50 3.48
C ILE A 81 -5.84 -10.42 4.04
N SER A 82 -5.57 -9.52 4.99
CA SER A 82 -4.26 -9.41 5.63
C SER A 82 -3.84 -10.74 6.25
N GLU A 83 -4.73 -11.37 7.01
CA GLU A 83 -4.47 -12.64 7.66
C GLU A 83 -4.35 -13.81 6.67
N PHE A 84 -5.16 -13.78 5.61
CA PHE A 84 -5.06 -14.72 4.50
C PHE A 84 -3.69 -14.66 3.83
N ILE A 85 -3.18 -13.46 3.54
CA ILE A 85 -1.85 -13.26 2.95
C ILE A 85 -0.77 -13.81 3.88
N LYS A 86 -0.81 -13.45 5.18
CA LYS A 86 0.16 -13.97 6.17
C LYS A 86 0.18 -15.50 6.21
N LYS A 87 -0.99 -16.15 6.27
CA LYS A 87 -1.10 -17.61 6.25
C LYS A 87 -0.62 -18.22 4.94
N TYR A 88 -0.97 -17.62 3.81
CA TYR A 88 -0.63 -18.13 2.48
C TYR A 88 0.88 -18.09 2.22
N LEU A 89 1.54 -17.00 2.61
CA LEU A 89 2.99 -16.86 2.48
C LEU A 89 3.76 -17.54 3.62
N LYS A 90 3.06 -18.11 4.62
CA LYS A 90 3.66 -18.69 5.84
C LYS A 90 4.57 -17.68 6.56
N LEU A 91 4.16 -16.41 6.62
CA LEU A 91 4.86 -15.42 7.44
C LEU A 91 4.67 -15.73 8.92
N GLU A 92 5.66 -15.37 9.72
CA GLU A 92 5.59 -15.53 11.16
C GLU A 92 4.59 -14.52 11.75
N ALA A 93 3.90 -14.88 12.85
CA ALA A 93 2.94 -13.99 13.50
C ALA A 93 3.58 -12.68 14.01
N ASN A 94 4.90 -12.69 14.22
CA ASN A 94 5.66 -11.53 14.64
C ASN A 94 5.86 -10.50 13.51
N GLU A 95 5.80 -10.92 12.25
CA GLU A 95 5.96 -10.02 11.12
C GLU A 95 4.70 -9.19 10.88
N ARG A 96 4.90 -7.87 10.80
CA ARG A 96 3.85 -6.95 10.37
C ARG A 96 3.73 -7.00 8.85
N LEU A 97 2.49 -7.01 8.39
CA LEU A 97 2.14 -6.93 6.98
C LEU A 97 1.30 -5.67 6.79
N PHE A 98 1.75 -4.80 5.91
CA PHE A 98 1.05 -3.58 5.51
C PHE A 98 0.40 -3.82 4.17
N LEU A 99 -0.86 -3.40 4.04
CA LEU A 99 -1.61 -3.45 2.79
C LEU A 99 -1.91 -2.04 2.32
N TYR A 100 -1.79 -1.83 1.03
CA TYR A 100 -1.98 -0.55 0.37
C TYR A 100 -2.90 -0.71 -0.83
N ILE A 101 -3.87 0.17 -0.98
CA ILE A 101 -4.69 0.24 -2.19
C ILE A 101 -4.05 1.25 -3.13
N ASN A 102 -3.89 0.87 -4.40
CA ASN A 102 -3.32 1.73 -5.45
C ASN A 102 -1.99 2.41 -5.04
N GLN A 103 -1.17 1.76 -4.21
CA GLN A 103 0.13 2.28 -3.75
C GLN A 103 0.09 3.66 -3.07
N THR A 104 -1.04 4.05 -2.48
CA THR A 104 -1.22 5.39 -1.91
C THR A 104 -1.53 5.36 -0.42
N PHE A 105 -2.52 4.58 0.00
CA PHE A 105 -2.96 4.57 1.40
C PHE A 105 -3.22 3.15 1.92
N ALA A 106 -3.15 3.00 3.24
CA ALA A 106 -3.48 1.76 3.94
C ALA A 106 -4.96 1.80 4.40
N PRO A 107 -5.85 0.95 3.85
CA PRO A 107 -7.24 0.92 4.25
C PRO A 107 -7.38 0.34 5.67
N ALA A 108 -8.40 0.77 6.41
CA ALA A 108 -8.72 0.20 7.71
C ALA A 108 -9.10 -1.29 7.56
N PRO A 109 -8.72 -2.16 8.53
CA PRO A 109 -9.01 -3.59 8.45
C PRO A 109 -10.51 -3.91 8.44
N ASP A 110 -11.34 -3.03 9.00
CA ASP A 110 -12.80 -3.14 9.03
C ASP A 110 -13.44 -2.81 7.68
N GLN A 111 -12.70 -2.20 6.74
CA GLN A 111 -13.23 -1.89 5.42
C GLN A 111 -13.54 -3.15 4.64
N THR A 112 -14.70 -3.15 4.00
CA THR A 112 -15.15 -4.24 3.13
C THR A 112 -14.54 -4.10 1.74
N VAL A 113 -14.21 -5.22 1.08
CA VAL A 113 -13.68 -5.26 -0.28
C VAL A 113 -14.61 -4.54 -1.26
N LYS A 114 -15.94 -4.63 -1.07
CA LYS A 114 -16.91 -3.88 -1.87
C LYS A 114 -16.65 -2.37 -1.86
N ASN A 115 -16.51 -1.79 -0.67
CA ASN A 115 -16.34 -0.35 -0.53
C ASN A 115 -15.04 0.10 -1.21
N LEU A 116 -13.97 -0.67 -1.04
CA LEU A 116 -12.68 -0.36 -1.66
C LEU A 116 -12.71 -0.54 -3.18
N TYR A 117 -13.42 -1.54 -3.68
CA TYR A 117 -13.59 -1.75 -5.11
C TYR A 117 -14.44 -0.65 -5.76
N ASP A 118 -15.49 -0.19 -5.08
CA ASP A 118 -16.35 0.90 -5.58
C ASP A 118 -15.58 2.22 -5.67
N CYS A 119 -14.78 2.55 -4.65
CA CYS A 119 -14.02 3.80 -4.62
C CYS A 119 -12.69 3.75 -5.40
N TYR A 120 -12.00 2.61 -5.42
CA TYR A 120 -10.61 2.48 -5.88
C TYR A 120 -10.39 1.35 -6.90
N GLY A 121 -11.43 0.62 -7.27
CA GLY A 121 -11.37 -0.41 -8.30
C GLY A 121 -10.93 0.18 -9.64
N SER A 122 -10.16 -0.59 -10.41
CA SER A 122 -9.64 -0.18 -11.70
C SER A 122 -9.63 -1.37 -12.63
N ASP A 123 -10.08 -1.21 -13.88
CA ASP A 123 -10.06 -2.29 -14.87
C ASP A 123 -10.82 -3.57 -14.41
N GLY A 124 -11.93 -3.38 -13.70
CA GLY A 124 -12.75 -4.48 -13.16
C GLY A 124 -12.09 -5.28 -12.02
N LYS A 125 -11.02 -4.75 -11.41
CA LYS A 125 -10.28 -5.41 -10.32
C LYS A 125 -9.82 -4.42 -9.25
N LEU A 126 -9.63 -4.89 -8.01
CA LEU A 126 -9.02 -4.09 -6.95
C LEU A 126 -7.55 -4.44 -6.78
N ILE A 127 -6.65 -3.48 -6.94
CA ILE A 127 -5.21 -3.72 -6.79
C ILE A 127 -4.80 -3.44 -5.34
N ILE A 128 -4.23 -4.46 -4.69
CA ILE A 128 -3.75 -4.40 -3.32
C ILE A 128 -2.28 -4.75 -3.29
N HIS A 129 -1.47 -3.83 -2.80
CA HIS A 129 -0.04 -4.00 -2.60
C HIS A 129 0.22 -4.41 -1.16
N TYR A 130 0.97 -5.50 -0.96
CA TYR A 130 1.36 -5.94 0.38
C TYR A 130 2.87 -5.82 0.58
N CYS A 131 3.26 -5.32 1.75
CA CYS A 131 4.65 -5.02 2.13
C CYS A 131 4.94 -5.50 3.56
N LYS A 132 6.19 -5.89 3.85
CA LYS A 132 6.63 -6.20 5.22
C LYS A 132 6.98 -4.95 6.03
N SER A 133 7.50 -3.92 5.35
CA SER A 133 7.80 -2.61 5.93
C SER A 133 6.74 -1.60 5.50
N GLN A 134 6.58 -0.54 6.29
CA GLN A 134 5.82 0.62 5.88
C GLN A 134 6.51 1.24 4.65
N ALA A 135 5.74 1.44 3.58
CA ALA A 135 6.26 1.87 2.28
C ALA A 135 5.61 3.16 1.77
N TRP A 136 4.31 3.34 2.05
CA TRP A 136 3.54 4.52 1.69
C TRP A 136 2.74 5.03 2.90
N GLY A 137 2.41 6.31 2.91
CA GLY A 137 1.74 7.00 4.01
C GLY A 137 1.65 8.49 3.73
#